data_AF-A0A3C1UIF5-F1
#
_entry.id   AF-A0A3C1UIF5-F1
#
_cell.length_a   1.000
_cell.length_b   1.000
_cell.length_c   1.000
_cell.angle_alpha   90.00
_cell.angle_beta   90.00
_cell.angle_gamma   90.00
#
_symmetry.space_group_name_H-M   'P 1'
#
loop_
_entity.id
_entity.type
_entity.pdbx_description
1 polymer ?
#
loop_
_entity_poly.entity_id
_entity_poly.type
_entity_poly.pdbx_seq_one_letter_code
_entity_poly.pdbx_strand_id
1 'polypeptide(L)' 'MSKQNLEKAFRQELEVLNDIIDQKIIKGLSYVREARRHKFLLSSIARLRRVSGTQSGWFSKSFSLVSTFIF' A
#
# COMPACT_ATOMS: atom_id res chain seq x y z
N MET A 1 1.65 0.10 -23.05
CA MET A 1 0.90 0.59 -21.87
C MET A 1 1.55 1.87 -21.39
N SER A 2 0.82 3.00 -21.36
CA SER A 2 1.35 4.27 -20.83
C SER A 2 1.45 4.22 -19.30
N LYS A 3 2.41 4.94 -18.68
CA LYS A 3 2.55 5.06 -17.22
C LYS A 3 1.25 5.51 -16.54
N GLN A 4 0.46 6.32 -17.24
CA GLN A 4 -0.86 6.79 -16.79
C GLN A 4 -1.88 5.65 -16.68
N ASN A 5 -1.86 4.67 -17.59
CA ASN A 5 -2.74 3.50 -17.52
C ASN A 5 -2.40 2.60 -16.34
N LEU A 6 -1.10 2.50 -16.03
CA LEU A 6 -0.60 1.72 -14.90
C LEU A 6 -0.99 2.39 -13.56
N GLU A 7 -0.84 3.71 -13.44
CA GLU A 7 -1.35 4.43 -12.27
C GLU A 7 -2.86 4.27 -12.10
N LYS A 8 -3.62 4.36 -13.20
CA LYS A 8 -5.08 4.16 -13.17
C LYS A 8 -5.46 2.76 -12.68
N ALA A 9 -4.75 1.73 -13.15
CA ALA A 9 -4.98 0.35 -12.70
C ALA A 9 -4.72 0.19 -11.20
N PHE A 10 -3.62 0.75 -10.68
CA PHE A 10 -3.33 0.70 -9.24
C PHE A 10 -4.35 1.46 -8.39
N ARG A 11 -4.92 2.55 -8.90
CA ARG A 11 -6.00 3.28 -8.20
C ARG A 11 -7.29 2.47 -8.11
N GLN A 12 -7.68 1.81 -9.20
CA GLN A 12 -8.85 0.91 -9.18
C GLN A 12 -8.65 -0.24 -8.20
N GLU A 13 -7.45 -0.80 -8.13
CA GLU A 13 -7.15 -1.88 -7.18
C GLU A 13 -7.17 -1.40 -5.72
N LEU A 14 -6.78 -0.14 -5.46
CA LEU A 14 -6.90 0.46 -4.12
C LEU A 14 -8.36 0.64 -3.70
N GLU A 15 -9.24 1.09 -4.59
CA GLU A 15 -10.68 1.23 -4.31
C GLU A 15 -11.29 -0.12 -3.94
N VAL A 16 -11.00 -1.17 -4.71
CA VAL A 16 -11.46 -2.55 -4.40
C VAL A 16 -10.94 -3.03 -3.04
N LEU A 17 -9.68 -2.73 -2.70
CA LEU A 17 -9.14 -3.10 -1.40
C LEU A 17 -9.81 -2.36 -0.25
N ASN A 18 -10.17 -1.09 -0.43
CA ASN A 18 -10.92 -0.33 0.58
C ASN A 18 -12.29 -0.94 0.81
N ASP A 19 -13.04 -1.27 -0.24
CA ASP A 19 -14.34 -1.92 -0.11
C ASP A 19 -14.25 -3.24 0.66
N ILE A 20 -13.21 -4.04 0.40
CA ILE A 20 -12.97 -5.30 1.12
C ILE A 20 -12.62 -5.04 2.58
N ILE A 21 -11.76 -4.04 2.85
CA ILE A 21 -11.37 -3.67 4.22
C ILE A 21 -12.59 -3.20 5.00
N ASP A 22 -13.42 -2.34 4.42
CA ASP A 22 -14.63 -1.82 5.05
C ASP A 22 -15.61 -2.94 5.39
N GLN A 23 -15.86 -3.85 4.43
CA GLN A 23 -16.67 -5.03 4.70
C GLN A 23 -16.10 -5.91 5.82
N LYS A 24 -14.78 -6.06 5.89
CA LYS A 24 -14.12 -6.82 6.95
C LYS A 24 -14.20 -6.12 8.29
N ILE A 25 -14.07 -4.80 8.34
CA ILE A 25 -14.24 -3.99 9.56
C ILE A 25 -15.66 -4.16 10.09
N ILE A 26 -16.67 -4.01 9.23
CA ILE A 26 -18.09 -4.18 9.60
C ILE A 26 -18.33 -5.59 10.16
N LYS A 27 -17.73 -6.61 9.55
CA LYS A 27 -17.86 -8.01 9.98
C LYS A 27 -16.96 -8.38 11.17
N GLY A 28 -16.14 -7.46 11.68
CA GLY A 28 -15.15 -7.74 12.73
C GLY A 28 -14.06 -8.74 12.33
N LEU A 29 -13.82 -8.91 11.03
CA LEU A 29 -12.83 -9.85 10.48
C LEU A 29 -11.47 -9.20 10.32
N SER A 30 -10.41 -10.00 10.41
CA SER A 30 -9.05 -9.52 10.16
C SER A 30 -8.87 -9.03 8.73
N TYR A 31 -8.44 -7.77 8.60
CA TYR A 31 -8.14 -7.07 7.34
C TYR A 31 -6.64 -6.77 7.18
N VAL A 32 -5.77 -7.35 8.04
CA VAL A 32 -4.33 -7.06 8.09
C VAL A 32 -3.63 -7.35 6.77
N ARG A 33 -4.07 -8.39 6.05
CA ARG A 33 -3.49 -8.77 4.75
C ARG A 33 -3.83 -7.73 3.67
N GLU A 34 -5.08 -7.30 3.63
CA GLU A 34 -5.57 -6.30 2.69
C GLU A 34 -4.94 -4.93 2.96
N ALA A 35 -4.80 -4.55 4.24
CA ALA A 35 -4.09 -3.33 4.63
C ALA A 35 -2.61 -3.34 4.20
N ARG A 36 -1.92 -4.48 4.33
CA ARG A 36 -0.53 -4.63 3.83
C ARG A 36 -0.46 -4.46 2.32
N ARG A 37 -1.38 -5.07 1.58
CA ARG A 37 -1.46 -4.94 0.11
C ARG A 37 -1.78 -3.51 -0.32
N HIS A 38 -2.73 -2.86 0.37
CA HIS A 38 -3.08 -1.45 0.14
C HIS A 38 -1.85 -0.54 0.33
N LYS A 39 -1.08 -0.74 1.41
CA LYS A 39 0.17 -0.01 1.65
C LYS A 39 1.23 -0.27 0.57
N PHE A 40 1.35 -1.50 0.09
CA PHE A 40 2.26 -1.85 -1.00
C PHE A 40 1.90 -1.10 -2.30
N LEU A 41 0.63 -1.10 -2.70
CA LEU A 41 0.16 -0.40 -3.90
C LEU A 41 0.38 1.12 -3.81
N LEU A 42 0.11 1.73 -2.65
CA LEU A 42 0.44 3.14 -2.41
C LEU A 42 1.93 3.43 -2.61
N SER A 43 2.80 2.54 -2.12
CA SER A 43 4.25 2.70 -2.30
C SER A 43 4.68 2.58 -3.77
N SER A 44 4.00 1.72 -4.54
CA SER A 44 4.24 1.53 -5.97
C SER A 44 3.80 2.76 -6.78
N ILE A 45 2.64 3.35 -6.47
CA ILE A 45 2.18 4.61 -7.08
C ILE A 45 3.15 5.75 -6.74
N ALA A 46 3.54 5.86 -5.47
CA ALA A 46 4.50 6.89 -5.04
C ALA A 46 5.84 6.76 -5.78
N ARG A 47 6.32 5.54 -6.01
CA ARG A 47 7.54 5.28 -6.80
C ARG A 47 7.37 5.70 -8.26
N LEU A 48 6.25 5.36 -8.89
CA LEU A 48 5.94 5.77 -10.28
C LEU A 48 5.91 7.29 -10.45
N ARG A 49 5.36 8.01 -9.45
CA ARG A 49 5.35 9.48 -9.43
C ARG A 49 6.73 10.09 -9.20
N ARG A 50 7.55 9.51 -8.30
CA ARG A 50 8.93 10.00 -8.09
C ARG A 50 9.83 9.85 -9.31
N VAL A 51 9.63 8.81 -10.12
CA VAL A 51 10.36 8.63 -11.39
C VAL A 51 9.97 9.69 -12.44
N SER A 52 8.84 10.38 -12.26
CA SER A 52 8.34 11.42 -13.17
C SER A 52 8.50 12.85 -12.65
N GLY A 53 8.72 13.05 -11.34
CA GLY A 53 8.93 14.37 -10.75
C GLY A 53 9.73 14.29 -9.47
N THR A 54 10.87 14.97 -9.45
CA THR A 54 11.67 15.28 -8.28
C THR A 54 10.79 15.90 -7.19
N GLN A 55 10.45 15.17 -6.12
CA GLN A 55 10.25 15.71 -4.75
C GLN A 55 9.94 14.65 -3.67
N SER A 56 10.81 14.66 -2.65
CA SER A 56 10.61 14.54 -1.19
C SER A 56 9.70 13.44 -0.57
N GLY A 57 10.35 12.54 0.18
CA GLY A 57 10.46 12.73 1.64
C GLY A 57 9.40 12.20 2.62
N TRP A 58 8.29 11.56 2.22
CA TRP A 58 7.20 11.33 3.20
C TRP A 58 6.78 9.91 3.61
N PHE A 59 7.47 8.82 3.29
CA PHE A 59 7.11 7.52 3.91
C PHE A 59 8.28 6.53 4.04
N SER A 60 9.17 6.79 4.98
CA SER A 60 10.18 5.85 5.50
C SER A 60 9.86 5.46 6.94
N LYS A 61 8.65 4.95 7.22
CA LYS A 61 8.34 4.35 8.53
C LYS A 61 7.44 3.14 8.38
N SER A 62 8.02 1.94 8.48
CA SER A 62 7.46 0.70 9.07
C SER A 62 8.35 -0.49 8.69
N PHE A 63 8.79 -1.39 9.55
CA PHE A 63 8.96 -1.47 11.00
C PHE A 63 9.97 -2.61 11.15
N SER A 64 11.13 -2.35 11.76
CA SER A 64 12.04 -3.40 12.21
C SER A 64 11.38 -4.08 13.40
N LEU A 65 10.87 -5.30 13.22
CA LEU A 65 10.38 -6.16 14.31
C LEU A 65 10.64 -7.63 13.96
N VAL A 66 11.89 -8.08 14.14
CA VAL A 66 12.16 -9.40 14.75
C VAL A 66 13.32 -9.19 15.71
N SER A 67 12.94 -9.02 16.96
CA SER A 67 13.78 -8.94 18.14
C SER A 67 14.57 -10.24 18.33
N THR A 68 15.86 -10.06 18.61
CA THR A 68 16.81 -10.97 19.22
C THR A 68 16.17 -11.89 20.27
N PHE A 69 16.24 -13.20 20.04
CA PHE A 69 16.29 -14.18 21.13
C PHE A 69 17.70 -14.76 21.16
N ILE A 70 18.48 -14.23 22.09
CA ILE A 70 19.72 -14.85 22.57
C ILE A 70 19.32 -16.15 23.27
N PHE A 71 19.95 -17.26 22.87
CA PHE A 71 20.22 -18.42 23.71
C PHE A 71 21.70 -18.73 23.58
#